data_AF-A0A6H1A0G6-F1
#
_entry.id   AF-A0A6H1A0G6-F1
#
_cell.length_a   1.000
_cell.length_b   1.000
_cell.length_c   1.000
_cell.angle_alpha   90.00
_cell.angle_beta   90.00
_cell.angle_gamma   90.00
#
_symmetry.space_group_name_H-M   'P 1'
#
loop_
_entity.id
_entity.type
_entity.pdbx_description
1 polymer ?
#
loop_
_entity_poly.entity_id
_entity_poly.type
_entity_poly.pdbx_seq_one_letter_code
_entity_poly.pdbx_strand_id
1 'polypeptide(L)'
;MRIATKLTYANVVSTLCLFLLVVGVGGTAAYAHGKIGSDDLARNAVKSKHIKNGQVTPQDLKGSLRGQVKDATSPWDDIPRGRTVTGRYYDTAAAGDLLTINLPARAPVALTDSDIIVTGTSGNATCTGSYVDPTAPRGKVCVYNAAGTIGSGWTFAGSNEHDHHVFYLTPSGGYYYGSWAYTAP
;
A
#
# COMPACT_ATOMS: atom_id res chain seq x y z
N MET A 1 -9.23 81.15 5.62
CA MET A 1 -8.44 80.67 6.76
C MET A 1 -7.54 79.54 6.28
N ARG A 2 -6.25 79.83 6.01
CA ARG A 2 -5.26 78.82 5.56
C ARG A 2 -4.64 78.18 6.81
N ILE A 3 -4.95 76.93 7.09
CA ILE A 3 -4.30 76.16 8.15
C ILE A 3 -2.92 75.76 7.60
N ALA A 4 -1.87 76.46 8.04
CA ALA A 4 -0.49 76.03 7.81
C ALA A 4 -0.19 74.88 8.77
N THR A 5 -0.32 73.65 8.28
CA THR A 5 0.03 72.42 9.02
C THR A 5 1.55 72.38 9.17
N LYS A 6 2.06 72.74 10.35
CA LYS A 6 3.47 72.51 10.68
C LYS A 6 3.67 70.99 10.81
N LEU A 7 4.45 70.41 9.91
CA LEU A 7 5.02 69.08 10.09
C LEU A 7 5.89 69.12 11.35
N THR A 8 5.37 68.59 12.46
CA THR A 8 6.18 68.40 13.65
C THR A 8 7.11 67.22 13.42
N TYR A 9 8.32 67.28 13.97
CA TYR A 9 9.29 66.19 13.92
C TYR A 9 8.67 64.85 14.36
N ALA A 10 7.73 64.91 15.32
CA ALA A 10 6.94 63.76 15.77
C ALA A 10 6.14 63.08 14.64
N ASN A 11 5.51 63.86 13.75
CA ASN A 11 4.74 63.30 12.64
C ASN A 11 5.62 62.62 11.60
N VAL A 12 6.85 63.12 11.39
CA VAL A 12 7.83 62.54 10.45
C VAL A 12 8.38 61.23 11.00
N VAL A 13 8.73 61.18 12.28
CA VAL A 13 9.22 59.95 12.93
C VAL A 13 8.11 58.89 12.99
N SER A 14 6.87 59.30 13.25
CA SER A 14 5.71 58.39 13.27
C SER A 14 5.47 57.71 11.91
N THR A 15 5.51 58.47 10.81
CA THR A 15 5.34 57.90 9.46
C THR A 15 6.53 57.05 9.04
N LEU A 16 7.76 57.41 9.40
CA LEU A 16 8.96 56.58 9.19
C LEU A 16 8.89 55.26 9.96
N CYS A 17 8.49 55.27 11.24
CA CYS A 17 8.30 54.04 12.01
C CYS A 17 7.23 53.15 11.42
N LEU A 18 6.10 53.70 10.97
CA LEU A 18 5.07 52.93 10.30
C LEU A 18 5.57 52.34 8.99
N PHE A 19 6.34 53.10 8.21
CA PHE A 19 6.93 52.62 6.97
C PHE A 19 7.96 51.51 7.20
N LEU A 20 8.80 51.65 8.23
CA LEU A 20 9.77 50.62 8.61
C LEU A 20 9.10 49.37 9.18
N LEU A 21 8.00 49.49 9.93
CA LEU A 21 7.26 48.32 10.41
C LEU A 21 6.52 47.59 9.28
N VAL A 22 5.90 48.34 8.36
CA VAL A 22 5.15 47.75 7.23
C VAL A 22 6.08 47.20 6.14
N VAL A 23 7.19 47.88 5.85
CA VAL A 23 8.07 47.58 4.71
C VAL A 23 9.43 47.00 5.14
N GLY A 24 9.95 47.41 6.30
CA GLY A 24 11.34 47.13 6.69
C GLY A 24 11.55 45.98 7.69
N VAL A 25 10.60 45.70 8.60
CA VAL A 25 10.87 44.78 9.72
C VAL A 25 9.67 43.92 10.19
N GLY A 26 8.43 44.19 9.80
CA GLY A 26 7.27 43.66 10.54
C GLY A 26 6.02 43.29 9.74
N GLY A 27 6.12 43.02 8.45
CA GLY A 27 4.94 42.71 7.63
C GLY A 27 5.14 41.48 6.76
N THR A 28 4.49 40.39 7.13
CA THR A 28 4.36 39.10 6.40
C THR A 28 5.40 38.03 6.72
N ALA A 29 4.87 36.84 6.97
CA ALA A 29 5.50 35.60 7.38
C ALA A 29 6.41 34.97 6.30
N ALA A 30 7.14 35.78 5.52
CA ALA A 30 7.98 35.31 4.43
C ALA A 30 9.38 34.86 4.90
N TYR A 31 9.89 35.40 6.01
CA TYR A 31 11.25 35.11 6.48
C TYR A 31 11.43 33.78 7.22
N ALA A 32 10.32 33.07 7.51
CA ALA A 32 10.35 31.80 8.23
C ALA A 32 10.16 30.57 7.31
N HIS A 33 9.96 30.74 6.00
CA HIS A 33 9.62 29.62 5.11
C HIS A 33 10.82 28.73 4.72
N GLY A 34 12.02 28.92 5.30
CA GLY A 34 13.21 28.18 4.86
C GLY A 34 14.28 27.91 5.91
N LYS A 35 13.98 28.06 7.21
CA LYS A 35 15.00 27.93 8.27
C LYS A 35 14.79 26.79 9.27
N ILE A 36 13.73 25.99 9.13
CA ILE A 36 13.53 24.80 9.96
C ILE A 36 14.13 23.61 9.20
N GLY A 37 15.32 23.18 9.59
CA GLY A 37 15.99 21.98 9.08
C GLY A 37 15.71 20.75 9.96
N SER A 38 16.35 19.62 9.62
CA SER A 38 16.28 18.41 10.45
C SER A 38 16.84 18.60 11.85
N ASP A 39 17.79 19.52 12.02
CA ASP A 39 18.49 19.77 13.29
C ASP A 39 17.62 20.56 14.28
N ASP A 40 16.59 21.25 13.79
CA ASP A 40 15.60 21.96 14.60
C ASP A 40 14.49 21.04 15.13
N LEU A 41 14.46 19.78 14.67
CA LEU A 41 13.47 18.80 15.08
C LEU A 41 14.01 17.94 16.23
N ALA A 42 13.40 18.10 17.41
CA ALA A 42 13.63 17.17 18.51
C ALA A 42 13.27 15.73 18.10
N ARG A 43 13.95 14.74 18.69
CA ARG A 43 13.60 13.33 18.45
C ARG A 43 12.12 13.09 18.78
N ASN A 44 11.42 12.38 17.88
CA ASN A 44 9.99 12.09 17.96
C ASN A 44 9.06 13.32 17.90
N ALA A 45 9.54 14.48 17.41
CA ALA A 45 8.71 15.66 17.19
C ALA A 45 7.64 15.43 16.12
N VAL A 46 7.96 14.65 15.08
CA VAL A 46 7.02 14.26 14.03
C VAL A 46 6.39 12.91 14.39
N LYS A 47 5.07 12.92 14.62
CA LYS A 47 4.25 11.73 14.87
C LYS A 47 3.28 11.54 13.71
N SER A 48 2.65 10.37 13.60
CA SER A 48 1.72 10.07 12.50
C SER A 48 0.62 11.11 12.33
N LYS A 49 0.08 11.66 13.43
CA LYS A 49 -0.94 12.73 13.39
C LYS A 49 -0.48 14.05 12.75
N HIS A 50 0.83 14.26 12.60
CA HIS A 50 1.42 15.44 11.94
C HIS A 50 1.63 15.24 10.44
N ILE A 51 1.46 14.01 9.94
CA ILE A 51 1.65 13.65 8.53
C ILE A 51 0.27 13.43 7.91
N LYS A 52 -0.07 14.22 6.90
CA LYS A 52 -1.31 14.05 6.15
C LYS A 52 -1.16 12.94 5.11
N ASN A 53 -2.27 12.32 4.71
CA ASN A 53 -2.27 11.34 3.63
C ASN A 53 -1.73 11.94 2.34
N GLY A 54 -0.83 11.20 1.67
CA GLY A 54 -0.16 11.64 0.44
C GLY A 54 0.97 12.66 0.65
N GLN A 55 1.26 13.08 1.88
CA GLN A 55 2.32 14.05 2.16
C GLN A 55 3.73 13.47 2.03
N VAL A 56 3.89 12.16 2.32
CA VAL A 56 5.15 11.43 2.11
C VAL A 56 5.01 10.67 0.80
N THR A 57 5.84 11.05 -0.16
CA THR A 57 5.91 10.46 -1.50
C THR A 57 7.07 9.47 -1.58
N PRO A 58 7.10 8.57 -2.58
CA PRO A 58 8.27 7.72 -2.82
C PRO A 58 9.57 8.52 -2.98
N GLN A 59 9.48 9.77 -3.44
CA GLN A 59 10.59 10.70 -3.59
C GLN A 59 11.22 11.12 -2.25
N ASP A 60 10.51 10.96 -1.14
CA ASP A 60 11.01 11.29 0.19
C ASP A 60 11.75 10.11 0.85
N LEU A 61 11.64 8.92 0.26
CA LEU A 61 12.28 7.70 0.75
C LEU A 61 13.71 7.56 0.21
N LYS A 62 14.61 6.99 1.02
CA LYS A 62 15.94 6.55 0.56
C LYS A 62 15.79 5.52 -0.57
N GLY A 63 16.72 5.52 -1.53
CA GLY A 63 16.63 4.68 -2.74
C GLY A 63 16.43 3.19 -2.48
N SER A 64 17.02 2.65 -1.40
CA SER A 64 16.82 1.25 -0.97
C SER A 64 15.38 0.94 -0.54
N LEU A 65 14.67 1.91 0.04
CA LEU A 65 13.26 1.79 0.43
C LEU A 65 12.34 1.98 -0.77
N ARG A 66 12.72 2.79 -1.76
CA ARG A 66 11.90 3.00 -2.97
C ARG A 66 11.68 1.72 -3.76
N GLY A 67 12.72 0.89 -3.91
CA GLY A 67 12.59 -0.41 -4.57
C GLY A 67 11.66 -1.36 -3.83
N GLN A 68 11.66 -1.31 -2.49
CA GLN A 68 10.78 -2.12 -1.66
C GLN A 68 9.33 -1.64 -1.71
N VAL A 69 9.10 -0.33 -1.80
CA VAL A 69 7.75 0.27 -1.81
C VAL A 69 7.13 0.31 -3.22
N LYS A 70 7.92 0.47 -4.30
CA LYS A 70 7.37 0.53 -5.67
C LYS A 70 6.67 -0.76 -6.09
N ASP A 71 7.20 -1.90 -5.62
CA ASP A 71 6.74 -3.23 -5.99
C ASP A 71 5.79 -3.81 -4.94
N ALA A 72 5.77 -3.24 -3.73
CA ALA A 72 4.83 -3.63 -2.68
C ALA A 72 3.44 -3.06 -2.99
N THR A 73 2.52 -3.93 -3.39
CA THR A 73 1.09 -3.64 -3.22
C THR A 73 0.84 -3.55 -1.73
N SER A 74 0.30 -2.42 -1.25
CA SER A 74 -0.17 -2.34 0.14
C SER A 74 -1.18 -3.47 0.36
N PRO A 75 -1.12 -4.22 1.48
CA PRO A 75 -2.15 -5.21 1.80
C PRO A 75 -3.56 -4.59 1.84
N TRP A 76 -3.62 -3.28 2.12
CA TRP A 76 -4.85 -2.50 2.19
C TRP A 76 -5.29 -1.92 0.84
N ASP A 77 -4.50 -2.03 -0.22
CA ASP A 77 -4.92 -1.57 -1.54
C ASP A 77 -5.43 -2.74 -2.38
N ASP A 78 -6.14 -2.42 -3.46
CA ASP A 78 -6.51 -3.42 -4.44
C ASP A 78 -5.30 -3.79 -5.31
N ILE A 79 -5.23 -5.06 -5.71
CA ILE A 79 -4.25 -5.53 -6.69
C ILE A 79 -4.49 -4.77 -8.00
N PRO A 80 -3.47 -4.08 -8.54
CA PRO A 80 -3.62 -3.34 -9.79
C PRO A 80 -4.16 -4.21 -10.93
N ARG A 81 -5.10 -3.67 -11.70
CA ARG A 81 -5.73 -4.39 -12.82
C ARG A 81 -4.69 -4.98 -13.77
N GLY A 82 -4.86 -6.25 -14.12
CA GLY A 82 -3.95 -7.01 -14.98
C GLY A 82 -2.63 -7.43 -14.34
N ARG A 83 -2.38 -7.09 -13.09
CA ARG A 83 -1.21 -7.58 -12.36
C ARG A 83 -1.45 -9.03 -11.94
N THR A 84 -0.48 -9.88 -12.23
CA THR A 84 -0.42 -11.24 -11.70
C THR A 84 0.37 -11.21 -10.39
N VAL A 85 -0.23 -11.75 -9.33
CA VAL A 85 0.43 -12.06 -8.07
C VAL A 85 0.55 -13.55 -7.92
N THR A 86 1.64 -13.99 -7.31
CA THR A 86 1.96 -15.41 -7.17
C THR A 86 2.41 -15.70 -5.76
N GLY A 87 2.21 -16.92 -5.29
CA GLY A 87 2.75 -17.37 -4.01
C GLY A 87 3.02 -18.87 -4.00
N ARG A 88 3.62 -19.31 -2.90
CA ARG A 88 3.85 -20.72 -2.60
C ARG A 88 3.12 -21.09 -1.33
N TYR A 89 2.72 -22.34 -1.24
CA TYR A 89 2.20 -22.94 -0.03
C TYR A 89 2.96 -24.24 0.25
N TYR A 90 3.08 -24.56 1.53
CA TYR A 90 3.62 -25.81 2.03
C TYR A 90 2.93 -26.09 3.36
N ASP A 91 2.67 -27.34 3.64
CA ASP A 91 2.08 -27.73 4.90
C ASP A 91 2.31 -29.22 5.17
N THR A 92 2.22 -29.57 6.45
CA THR A 92 2.19 -30.94 6.96
C THR A 92 0.97 -31.04 7.83
N ALA A 93 -0.15 -31.44 7.25
CA ALA A 93 -1.41 -31.41 7.97
C ALA A 93 -2.03 -32.79 8.10
N ALA A 94 -2.78 -32.97 9.19
CA ALA A 94 -3.62 -34.15 9.36
C ALA A 94 -4.75 -34.13 8.32
N ALA A 95 -5.29 -35.30 8.02
CA ALA A 95 -6.44 -35.36 7.13
C ALA A 95 -7.60 -34.54 7.73
N GLY A 96 -8.13 -33.59 6.95
CA GLY A 96 -9.21 -32.71 7.40
C GLY A 96 -8.80 -31.34 7.95
N ASP A 97 -7.50 -31.05 8.08
CA ASP A 97 -7.02 -29.70 8.44
C ASP A 97 -7.35 -28.67 7.35
N LEU A 98 -7.27 -27.38 7.67
CA LEU A 98 -7.51 -26.28 6.73
C LEU A 98 -6.19 -25.64 6.31
N LEU A 99 -5.79 -25.77 5.05
CA LEU A 99 -4.73 -24.91 4.49
C LEU A 99 -5.34 -23.59 4.03
N THR A 100 -4.76 -22.49 4.52
CA THR A 100 -5.11 -21.12 4.16
C THR A 100 -4.07 -20.52 3.22
N ILE A 101 -4.53 -20.03 2.06
CA ILE A 101 -3.73 -19.24 1.13
C ILE A 101 -4.27 -17.82 1.14
N ASN A 102 -3.38 -16.82 1.33
CA ASN A 102 -3.72 -15.40 1.34
C ASN A 102 -3.12 -14.67 0.13
N LEU A 103 -3.90 -13.81 -0.51
CA LEU A 103 -3.40 -12.84 -1.47
C LEU A 103 -2.60 -11.73 -0.75
N PRO A 104 -1.58 -11.13 -1.40
CA PRO A 104 -0.78 -10.07 -0.79
C PRO A 104 -1.54 -8.74 -0.62
N ALA A 105 -2.74 -8.63 -1.21
CA ALA A 105 -3.56 -7.43 -1.27
C ALA A 105 -4.99 -7.80 -1.68
N ARG A 106 -5.92 -6.84 -1.65
CA ARG A 106 -7.34 -7.10 -1.98
C ARG A 106 -7.52 -7.37 -3.47
N ALA A 107 -8.21 -8.43 -3.84
CA ALA A 107 -8.72 -8.58 -5.20
C ALA A 107 -9.70 -7.42 -5.51
N PRO A 108 -9.55 -6.72 -6.65
CA PRO A 108 -10.42 -5.59 -7.01
C PRO A 108 -11.86 -6.00 -7.34
N VAL A 109 -12.11 -7.29 -7.50
CA VAL A 109 -13.44 -7.89 -7.68
C VAL A 109 -13.57 -9.03 -6.69
N ALA A 110 -14.73 -9.14 -6.04
CA ALA A 110 -15.01 -10.22 -5.11
C ALA A 110 -14.86 -11.58 -5.80
N LEU A 111 -14.07 -12.47 -5.19
CA LEU A 111 -13.85 -13.81 -5.68
C LEU A 111 -14.92 -14.75 -5.13
N THR A 112 -15.26 -15.77 -5.91
CA THR A 112 -16.18 -16.83 -5.53
C THR A 112 -15.52 -18.20 -5.74
N ASP A 113 -16.17 -19.27 -5.30
CA ASP A 113 -15.71 -20.65 -5.54
C ASP A 113 -15.48 -20.93 -7.04
N SER A 114 -16.27 -20.30 -7.91
CA SER A 114 -16.15 -20.46 -9.37
C SER A 114 -14.93 -19.77 -9.99
N ASP A 115 -14.23 -18.94 -9.22
CA ASP A 115 -13.03 -18.24 -9.64
C ASP A 115 -11.75 -18.99 -9.29
N ILE A 116 -11.87 -20.03 -8.47
CA ILE A 116 -10.76 -20.85 -8.01
C ILE A 116 -10.68 -22.09 -8.88
N ILE A 117 -9.56 -22.25 -9.55
CA ILE A 117 -9.28 -23.39 -10.43
C ILE A 117 -8.06 -24.09 -9.89
N VAL A 118 -8.24 -25.36 -9.59
CA VAL A 118 -7.19 -26.17 -9.00
C VAL A 118 -6.74 -27.16 -10.03
N THR A 119 -5.46 -27.06 -10.32
CA THR A 119 -4.78 -27.89 -11.28
C THR A 119 -3.88 -28.83 -10.50
N GLY A 120 -3.84 -30.09 -10.92
CA GLY A 120 -2.78 -30.98 -10.46
C GLY A 120 -1.43 -30.52 -10.98
N THR A 121 -0.51 -31.45 -11.19
CA THR A 121 0.82 -31.16 -11.76
C THR A 121 0.78 -30.71 -13.22
N SER A 122 -0.38 -30.79 -13.89
CA SER A 122 -0.61 -30.28 -15.24
C SER A 122 -1.76 -29.28 -15.20
N GLY A 123 -1.55 -28.09 -15.78
CA GLY A 123 -2.55 -27.04 -15.87
C GLY A 123 -3.89 -27.53 -16.43
N ASN A 124 -4.98 -26.92 -15.98
CA ASN A 124 -6.30 -27.09 -16.59
C ASN A 124 -6.35 -26.27 -17.89
N ALA A 125 -7.26 -26.56 -18.84
CA ALA A 125 -7.43 -25.80 -20.08
C ALA A 125 -7.52 -24.28 -19.86
N THR A 126 -8.01 -23.85 -18.70
CA THR A 126 -8.08 -22.43 -18.31
C THR A 126 -6.79 -21.92 -17.65
N CYS A 127 -6.06 -22.76 -16.91
CA CYS A 127 -4.85 -22.38 -16.19
C CYS A 127 -3.62 -22.91 -16.95
N THR A 128 -2.98 -22.04 -17.73
CA THR A 128 -1.91 -22.41 -18.65
C THR A 128 -0.52 -22.53 -18.02
N GLY A 129 -0.39 -22.27 -16.72
CA GLY A 129 0.87 -22.28 -15.99
C GLY A 129 1.25 -23.65 -15.46
N SER A 130 2.24 -23.64 -14.58
CA SER A 130 2.72 -24.83 -13.88
C SER A 130 3.07 -24.48 -12.43
N TYR A 131 3.40 -25.50 -11.63
CA TYR A 131 3.90 -25.27 -10.27
C TYR A 131 5.16 -24.36 -10.24
N VAL A 132 6.07 -24.54 -11.20
CA VAL A 132 7.33 -23.78 -11.24
C VAL A 132 7.16 -22.37 -11.80
N ASP A 133 6.20 -22.20 -12.70
CA ASP A 133 5.85 -20.93 -13.34
C ASP A 133 4.32 -20.75 -13.31
N PRO A 134 3.77 -20.33 -12.16
CA PRO A 134 2.33 -20.26 -11.98
C PRO A 134 1.77 -19.04 -12.70
N THR A 135 0.80 -19.26 -13.58
CA THR A 135 0.07 -18.21 -14.28
C THR A 135 -1.42 -18.32 -14.01
N ALA A 136 -2.18 -17.24 -14.21
CA ALA A 136 -3.63 -17.29 -14.08
C ALA A 136 -4.32 -16.38 -15.09
N PRO A 137 -5.47 -16.78 -15.63
CA PRO A 137 -6.36 -15.88 -16.35
C PRO A 137 -6.82 -14.71 -15.50
N ARG A 138 -7.23 -13.64 -16.16
CA ARG A 138 -7.86 -12.48 -15.51
C ARG A 138 -9.08 -12.90 -14.70
N GLY A 139 -9.14 -12.47 -13.45
CA GLY A 139 -10.23 -12.77 -12.52
C GLY A 139 -10.23 -14.19 -11.96
N LYS A 140 -9.23 -15.04 -12.29
CA LYS A 140 -9.16 -16.42 -11.81
C LYS A 140 -7.95 -16.62 -10.91
N VAL A 141 -8.11 -17.53 -9.94
CA VAL A 141 -7.05 -18.03 -9.06
C VAL A 141 -6.71 -19.43 -9.54
N CYS A 142 -5.48 -19.64 -9.97
CA CYS A 142 -4.99 -20.96 -10.37
C CYS A 142 -4.08 -21.51 -9.27
N VAL A 143 -4.41 -22.69 -8.74
CA VAL A 143 -3.57 -23.41 -7.78
C VAL A 143 -2.91 -24.60 -8.46
N TYR A 144 -1.59 -24.71 -8.32
CA TYR A 144 -0.74 -25.72 -8.95
C TYR A 144 -0.11 -26.58 -7.87
N ASN A 145 -0.57 -27.82 -7.79
CA ASN A 145 -0.05 -28.76 -6.81
C ASN A 145 1.21 -29.47 -7.32
N ALA A 146 2.28 -29.45 -6.52
CA ALA A 146 3.53 -30.14 -6.86
C ALA A 146 3.58 -31.56 -6.28
N ALA A 147 3.08 -31.74 -5.05
CA ALA A 147 3.07 -33.03 -4.37
C ALA A 147 1.98 -33.10 -3.30
N GLY A 148 1.55 -34.33 -3.01
CA GLY A 148 0.45 -34.63 -2.09
C GLY A 148 -0.90 -34.64 -2.81
N THR A 149 -1.87 -35.37 -2.27
CA THR A 149 -3.25 -35.34 -2.77
C THR A 149 -4.01 -34.30 -1.97
N ILE A 150 -4.51 -33.29 -2.68
CA ILE A 150 -5.39 -32.30 -2.09
C ILE A 150 -6.83 -32.77 -2.34
N GLY A 151 -7.65 -32.82 -1.29
CA GLY A 151 -9.04 -33.24 -1.39
C GLY A 151 -9.88 -32.32 -2.28
N SER A 152 -10.99 -32.85 -2.79
CA SER A 152 -11.99 -32.09 -3.54
C SER A 152 -12.85 -31.27 -2.56
N GLY A 153 -12.56 -29.99 -2.39
CA GLY A 153 -13.31 -29.13 -1.48
C GLY A 153 -12.65 -27.76 -1.34
N TRP A 154 -12.71 -26.96 -2.39
CA TRP A 154 -12.19 -25.60 -2.39
C TRP A 154 -13.33 -24.63 -2.15
N THR A 155 -13.21 -23.84 -1.10
CA THR A 155 -14.22 -22.84 -0.76
C THR A 155 -13.54 -21.52 -0.47
N PHE A 156 -14.08 -20.47 -1.05
CA PHE A 156 -13.73 -19.10 -0.73
C PHE A 156 -14.26 -18.79 0.67
N ALA A 157 -13.35 -18.45 1.57
CA ALA A 157 -13.66 -18.19 2.97
C ALA A 157 -14.28 -16.82 3.23
N GLY A 158 -14.24 -15.92 2.25
CA GLY A 158 -14.54 -14.51 2.42
C GLY A 158 -13.29 -13.63 2.37
N SER A 159 -13.54 -12.32 2.36
CA SER A 159 -12.51 -11.29 2.49
C SER A 159 -12.91 -10.34 3.61
N ASN A 160 -12.02 -10.18 4.59
CA ASN A 160 -12.19 -9.21 5.67
C ASN A 160 -11.14 -8.10 5.52
N GLU A 161 -11.20 -7.06 6.34
CA GLU A 161 -10.14 -6.04 6.38
C GLU A 161 -8.76 -6.64 6.65
N HIS A 162 -8.70 -7.75 7.41
CA HIS A 162 -7.46 -8.44 7.78
C HIS A 162 -7.17 -9.71 6.96
N ASP A 163 -8.19 -10.28 6.30
CA ASP A 163 -8.08 -11.53 5.55
C ASP A 163 -8.17 -11.21 4.06
N HIS A 164 -6.98 -11.02 3.49
CA HIS A 164 -6.80 -10.76 2.08
C HIS A 164 -7.01 -12.07 1.30
N HIS A 165 -8.27 -12.49 1.18
CA HIS A 165 -8.77 -13.65 0.43
C HIS A 165 -8.17 -14.99 0.87
N VAL A 166 -8.90 -15.67 1.77
CA VAL A 166 -8.54 -16.99 2.29
C VAL A 166 -9.21 -18.08 1.45
N PHE A 167 -8.41 -19.00 0.93
CA PHE A 167 -8.90 -20.24 0.32
C PHE A 167 -8.70 -21.38 1.29
N TYR A 168 -9.71 -22.23 1.47
CA TYR A 168 -9.62 -23.42 2.31
C TYR A 168 -9.45 -24.70 1.51
N LEU A 169 -8.83 -25.65 2.18
CA LEU A 169 -8.36 -26.91 1.64
C LEU A 169 -8.47 -27.98 2.70
N THR A 170 -9.13 -29.08 2.40
CA THR A 170 -9.13 -30.28 3.25
C THR A 170 -8.18 -31.31 2.62
N PRO A 171 -6.93 -31.43 3.12
CA PRO A 171 -5.97 -32.39 2.60
C PRO A 171 -6.38 -33.81 3.03
N SER A 172 -5.95 -34.81 2.26
CA SER A 172 -6.12 -36.22 2.62
C SER A 172 -5.13 -36.70 3.70
N GLY A 173 -4.39 -35.77 4.31
CA GLY A 173 -3.27 -36.02 5.21
C GLY A 173 -1.94 -36.13 4.48
N GLY A 174 -0.86 -35.74 5.17
CA GLY A 174 0.52 -35.86 4.68
C GLY A 174 1.17 -34.52 4.33
N TYR A 175 2.30 -34.59 3.62
CA TYR A 175 3.02 -33.41 3.14
C TYR A 175 2.46 -32.95 1.80
N TYR A 176 2.13 -31.66 1.70
CA TYR A 176 1.69 -31.06 0.45
C TYR A 176 2.33 -29.69 0.26
N TYR A 177 2.68 -29.40 -1.00
CA TYR A 177 3.23 -28.12 -1.37
C TYR A 177 2.93 -27.81 -2.83
N GLY A 178 2.89 -26.52 -3.14
CA GLY A 178 2.52 -26.05 -4.46
C GLY A 178 2.68 -24.55 -4.58
N SER A 179 2.15 -24.02 -5.66
CA SER A 179 2.17 -22.61 -5.96
C SER A 179 0.80 -22.19 -6.46
N TRP A 180 0.58 -20.88 -6.46
CA TRP A 180 -0.67 -20.32 -6.93
C TRP A 180 -0.40 -19.00 -7.64
N ALA A 181 -1.32 -18.63 -8.52
CA ALA A 181 -1.33 -17.36 -9.21
C ALA A 181 -2.74 -16.77 -9.24
N TYR A 182 -2.83 -15.45 -9.16
CA TYR A 182 -4.05 -14.69 -9.36
C TYR A 182 -3.76 -13.49 -10.26
N THR A 183 -4.56 -13.28 -11.29
CA THR A 183 -4.45 -12.10 -12.16
C THR A 183 -5.66 -11.20 -11.98
N ALA A 184 -5.44 -9.96 -11.55
CA ALA A 184 -6.52 -9.00 -11.38
C ALA A 184 -7.24 -8.71 -12.72
N PRO A 185 -8.58 -8.64 -12.75
CA PRO A 185 -9.36 -8.40 -13.95
C PRO A 185 -9.11 -7.05 -14.62
#